data_AF-T0ZGT9-F1
#
_entry.id   AF-T0ZGT9-F1
#
_cell.length_a   1.000
_cell.length_b   1.000
_cell.length_c   1.000
_cell.angle_alpha   90.00
_cell.angle_beta   90.00
_cell.angle_gamma   90.00
#
_symmetry.space_group_name_H-M   'P 1'
#
loop_
_entity.id
_entity.type
_entity.pdbx_description
1 polymer ?
#
loop_
_entity_poly.entity_id
_entity_poly.type
_entity_poly.pdbx_seq_one_letter_code
_entity_poly.pdbx_strand_id
1 'polypeptide(L)'
;KAAQAGIPLAQFETGASLMTGWGSATDRAKGLRWLRLAAAQNQPNAEALLAQQLLRGAPSLPTVKHAVHWLNQAAAQHNRFAEFYLSAVLASWPQPEIRDPKRALQLEKKAVANGVGIDPTGLEIRAAAEAAEGNFLGAVDTERRALARARALDWNVAALKRRLKRYRSGKPWYGNLLDYGAASVSPARPKVSAGRAAGSVRSAGRKRRDAT
;
A
#
# COMPACT_ATOMS: atom_id res chain seq x y z
N LYS A 1 27.14 -8.25 -3.42
CA LYS A 1 27.87 -8.75 -2.22
C LYS A 1 27.24 -8.26 -0.89
N ALA A 2 26.71 -7.04 -0.78
CA ALA A 2 26.15 -6.49 0.48
C ALA A 2 25.06 -7.35 1.17
N ALA A 3 24.09 -7.89 0.42
CA ALA A 3 23.05 -8.76 1.01
C ALA A 3 23.62 -10.08 1.58
N GLN A 4 24.61 -10.66 0.89
CA GLN A 4 25.33 -11.85 1.35
C GLN A 4 26.22 -11.54 2.56
N ALA A 5 26.67 -10.29 2.71
CA ALA A 5 27.43 -9.81 3.86
C ALA A 5 26.54 -9.52 5.10
N GLY A 6 25.25 -9.87 5.07
CA GLY A 6 24.39 -9.76 6.25
C GLY A 6 23.71 -8.40 6.43
N ILE A 7 24.03 -7.39 5.61
CA ILE A 7 23.52 -6.02 5.80
C ILE A 7 21.98 -6.01 5.67
N PRO A 8 21.21 -5.66 6.74
CA PRO A 8 19.75 -5.83 6.75
C PRO A 8 19.05 -5.04 5.65
N LEU A 9 19.49 -3.80 5.40
CA LEU A 9 18.93 -2.96 4.34
C LEU A 9 19.16 -3.58 2.95
N ALA A 10 20.36 -4.09 2.67
CA ALA A 10 20.66 -4.73 1.39
C ALA A 10 19.90 -6.05 1.20
N GLN A 11 19.68 -6.82 2.27
CA GLN A 11 18.83 -8.01 2.25
C GLN A 11 17.36 -7.63 1.98
N PHE A 12 16.85 -6.58 2.61
CA PHE A 12 15.51 -6.05 2.31
C PHE A 12 15.39 -5.65 0.84
N GLU A 13 16.31 -4.84 0.31
CA GLU A 13 16.28 -4.35 -1.07
C GLU A 13 16.35 -5.51 -2.08
N THR A 14 17.22 -6.49 -1.83
CA THR A 14 17.33 -7.70 -2.64
C THR A 14 16.03 -8.51 -2.60
N GLY A 15 15.48 -8.70 -1.40
CA GLY A 15 14.21 -9.39 -1.20
C GLY A 15 13.06 -8.71 -1.93
N ALA A 16 12.94 -7.39 -1.79
CA ALA A 16 11.91 -6.58 -2.43
C ALA A 16 12.01 -6.60 -3.96
N SER A 17 13.23 -6.51 -4.52
CA SER A 17 13.46 -6.61 -5.98
C SER A 17 13.01 -7.97 -6.53
N LEU A 18 13.36 -9.07 -5.85
CA LEU A 18 12.96 -10.43 -6.26
C LEU A 18 11.44 -10.66 -6.14
N MET A 19 10.77 -9.96 -5.22
CA MET A 19 9.32 -10.01 -5.05
C MET A 19 8.55 -9.25 -6.14
N THR A 20 9.09 -8.14 -6.65
CA THR A 20 8.42 -7.27 -7.63
C THR A 20 8.87 -7.48 -9.07
N GLY A 21 10.01 -8.16 -9.29
CA GLY A 21 10.59 -8.36 -10.62
C GLY A 21 11.29 -7.11 -11.18
N TRP A 22 11.58 -6.11 -10.35
CA TRP A 22 12.27 -4.91 -10.80
C TRP A 22 13.74 -5.23 -11.06
N GLY A 23 14.15 -5.28 -12.33
CA GLY A 23 15.52 -5.53 -12.78
C GLY A 23 15.94 -7.01 -12.85
N SER A 24 15.04 -7.97 -12.59
CA SER A 24 15.31 -9.42 -12.73
C SER A 24 14.01 -10.23 -12.84
N ALA A 25 14.11 -11.52 -13.20
CA ALA A 25 12.97 -12.44 -13.15
C ALA A 25 12.45 -12.58 -11.70
N THR A 26 11.12 -12.54 -11.52
CA THR A 26 10.50 -12.70 -10.20
C THR A 26 10.87 -14.06 -9.59
N ASP A 27 11.42 -14.04 -8.38
CA ASP A 27 11.63 -15.24 -7.56
C ASP A 27 11.11 -14.96 -6.15
N ARG A 28 9.80 -15.12 -6.00
CA ARG A 28 9.08 -14.84 -4.75
C ARG A 28 9.62 -15.67 -3.58
N ALA A 29 10.04 -16.91 -3.84
CA ALA A 29 10.56 -17.80 -2.81
C ALA A 29 11.92 -17.28 -2.28
N LYS A 30 12.85 -16.91 -3.17
CA LYS A 30 14.11 -16.28 -2.77
C LYS A 30 13.89 -14.91 -2.14
N GLY A 31 12.97 -14.10 -2.68
CA GLY A 31 12.61 -12.80 -2.13
C GLY A 31 12.17 -12.90 -0.67
N LEU A 32 11.26 -13.83 -0.36
CA LEU A 32 10.81 -14.10 1.01
C LEU A 32 11.94 -14.57 1.93
N ARG A 33 12.91 -15.35 1.43
CA ARG A 33 14.08 -15.76 2.23
C ARG A 33 14.91 -14.55 2.65
N TRP A 34 15.20 -13.64 1.72
CA TRP A 34 15.95 -12.42 2.03
C TRP A 34 15.21 -11.49 2.98
N LEU A 35 13.89 -11.34 2.79
CA LEU A 35 13.06 -10.55 3.71
C LEU A 35 13.06 -11.12 5.12
N ARG A 36 13.01 -12.45 5.28
CA ARG A 36 13.10 -13.09 6.61
C ARG A 36 14.44 -12.82 7.29
N LEU A 37 15.54 -12.86 6.56
CA LEU A 37 16.87 -12.52 7.11
C LEU A 37 16.95 -11.06 7.55
N ALA A 38 16.39 -10.13 6.78
CA ALA A 38 16.35 -8.72 7.14
C ALA A 38 15.44 -8.46 8.35
N ALA A 39 14.25 -9.07 8.38
CA ALA A 39 13.30 -8.93 9.49
C ALA A 39 13.83 -9.56 10.79
N ALA A 40 14.57 -10.67 10.72
CA ALA A 40 15.25 -11.24 11.89
C ALA A 40 16.31 -10.30 12.49
N GLN A 41 16.75 -9.29 11.75
CA GLN A 41 17.66 -8.24 12.19
C GLN A 41 16.91 -6.92 12.45
N ASN A 42 15.62 -6.98 12.73
CA ASN A 42 14.73 -5.86 13.05
C ASN A 42 14.62 -4.80 11.94
N GLN A 43 14.81 -5.16 10.67
CA GLN A 43 14.70 -4.20 9.57
C GLN A 43 13.20 -3.89 9.31
N PRO A 44 12.71 -2.67 9.59
CA PRO A 44 11.28 -2.39 9.69
C PRO A 44 10.52 -2.48 8.36
N ASN A 45 11.18 -2.19 7.23
CA ASN A 45 10.57 -2.36 5.91
C ASN A 45 10.41 -3.84 5.55
N ALA A 46 11.35 -4.69 5.96
CA ALA A 46 11.25 -6.13 5.75
C ALA A 46 10.14 -6.76 6.60
N GLU A 47 10.04 -6.37 7.88
CA GLU A 47 8.96 -6.76 8.79
C GLU A 47 7.58 -6.37 8.21
N ALA A 48 7.42 -5.11 7.80
CA ALA A 48 6.18 -4.61 7.20
C ALA A 48 5.81 -5.36 5.92
N LEU A 49 6.79 -5.63 5.05
CA LEU A 49 6.57 -6.33 3.79
C LEU A 49 6.23 -7.82 4.02
N LEU A 50 6.88 -8.50 4.96
CA LEU A 50 6.53 -9.87 5.35
C LEU A 50 5.11 -9.95 5.90
N ALA A 51 4.74 -9.04 6.79
CA ALA A 51 3.39 -8.98 7.33
C ALA A 51 2.35 -8.76 6.22
N GLN A 52 2.63 -7.86 5.29
CA GLN A 52 1.77 -7.66 4.12
C GLN A 52 1.60 -8.97 3.33
N GLN A 53 2.66 -9.76 3.14
CA GLN A 53 2.56 -11.05 2.46
C GLN A 53 1.73 -12.07 3.26
N LEU A 54 1.85 -12.08 4.59
CA LEU A 54 1.07 -12.94 5.47
C LEU A 54 -0.43 -12.58 5.46
N LEU A 55 -0.78 -11.31 5.20
CA LEU A 55 -2.15 -10.81 5.17
C LEU A 55 -2.87 -10.99 3.82
N ARG A 56 -2.20 -11.54 2.79
CA ARG A 56 -2.81 -11.74 1.47
C ARG A 56 -3.83 -12.88 1.48
N GLY A 57 -4.87 -12.74 0.66
CA GLY A 57 -5.92 -13.74 0.52
C GLY A 57 -6.76 -13.86 1.79
N ALA A 58 -7.01 -15.10 2.22
CA ALA A 58 -7.79 -15.42 3.41
C ALA A 58 -6.88 -16.08 4.48
N PRO A 59 -6.06 -15.29 5.21
CA PRO A 59 -5.14 -15.85 6.19
C PRO A 59 -5.87 -16.42 7.41
N SER A 60 -5.30 -17.48 7.98
CA SER A 60 -5.77 -18.04 9.25
C SER A 60 -5.52 -17.07 10.42
N LEU A 61 -6.26 -17.21 11.52
CA LEU A 61 -6.05 -16.39 12.72
C LEU A 61 -4.59 -16.46 13.25
N PRO A 62 -3.92 -17.63 13.35
CA PRO A 62 -2.50 -17.69 13.68
C PRO A 62 -1.61 -16.89 12.73
N THR A 63 -1.89 -16.95 11.43
CA THR A 63 -1.16 -16.17 10.41
C THR A 63 -1.34 -14.67 10.64
N VAL A 64 -2.55 -14.23 10.97
CA VAL A 64 -2.82 -12.81 11.26
C VAL A 64 -2.17 -12.36 12.56
N LYS A 65 -2.19 -13.17 13.62
CA LYS A 65 -1.44 -12.87 14.86
C LYS A 65 0.04 -12.65 14.56
N HIS A 66 0.62 -13.49 13.71
CA HIS A 66 2.01 -13.36 13.28
C HIS A 66 2.26 -12.09 12.46
N ALA A 67 1.35 -11.74 11.53
CA ALA A 67 1.45 -10.50 10.77
C ALA A 67 1.36 -9.27 11.69
N VAL A 68 0.41 -9.26 12.64
CA VAL A 68 0.24 -8.18 13.62
C VAL A 68 1.48 -8.04 14.50
N HIS A 69 2.15 -9.13 14.87
CA HIS A 69 3.42 -9.07 15.60
C HIS A 69 4.49 -8.28 14.82
N TRP A 70 4.75 -8.65 13.57
CA TRP A 70 5.71 -7.94 12.71
C TRP A 70 5.32 -6.48 12.47
N LEU A 71 4.03 -6.20 12.27
CA LEU A 71 3.54 -4.84 12.09
C LEU A 71 3.72 -3.99 13.35
N ASN A 72 3.53 -4.56 14.54
CA ASN A 72 3.79 -3.87 15.79
C ASN A 72 5.27 -3.50 15.94
N GLN A 73 6.19 -4.42 15.62
CA GLN A 73 7.64 -4.16 15.67
C GLN A 73 8.03 -3.04 14.71
N ALA A 74 7.58 -3.12 13.46
CA ALA A 74 7.89 -2.10 12.45
C ALA A 74 7.24 -0.75 12.78
N ALA A 75 6.00 -0.73 13.28
CA ALA A 75 5.32 0.50 13.69
C ALA A 75 5.98 1.16 14.92
N ALA A 76 6.54 0.37 15.84
CA ALA A 76 7.35 0.89 16.95
C ALA A 76 8.62 1.61 16.46
N GLN A 77 9.12 1.24 15.28
CA GLN A 77 10.22 1.91 14.57
C GLN A 77 9.72 3.01 13.61
N HIS A 78 8.49 3.50 13.78
CA HIS A 78 7.87 4.55 12.96
C HIS A 78 7.73 4.20 11.47
N ASN A 79 7.62 2.90 11.14
CA ASN A 79 7.38 2.49 9.77
C ASN A 79 5.94 2.83 9.35
N ARG A 80 5.80 3.90 8.55
CA ARG A 80 4.51 4.38 8.04
C ARG A 80 3.69 3.33 7.27
N PHE A 81 4.33 2.37 6.60
CA PHE A 81 3.60 1.29 5.93
C PHE A 81 3.09 0.27 6.93
N ALA A 82 3.86 -0.05 7.97
CA ALA A 82 3.41 -0.92 9.04
C ALA A 82 2.25 -0.30 9.81
N GLU A 83 2.31 1.00 10.12
CA GLU A 83 1.21 1.74 10.75
C GLU A 83 -0.07 1.65 9.91
N PHE A 84 0.03 1.80 8.60
CA PHE A 84 -1.09 1.70 7.67
C PHE A 84 -1.66 0.28 7.57
N TYR A 85 -0.83 -0.75 7.43
CA TYR A 85 -1.32 -2.13 7.36
C TYR A 85 -1.91 -2.58 8.70
N LEU A 86 -1.30 -2.15 9.81
CA LEU A 86 -1.80 -2.45 11.14
C LEU A 86 -3.16 -1.80 11.37
N SER A 87 -3.35 -0.53 10.99
CA SER A 87 -4.64 0.13 11.15
C SER A 87 -5.76 -0.59 10.39
N ALA A 88 -5.49 -1.07 9.18
CA ALA A 88 -6.47 -1.84 8.39
C ALA A 88 -6.89 -3.14 9.10
N VAL A 89 -5.92 -3.89 9.64
CA VAL A 89 -6.18 -5.14 10.36
C VAL A 89 -6.96 -4.86 11.65
N LEU A 90 -6.49 -3.91 12.47
CA LEU A 90 -7.13 -3.56 13.74
C LEU A 90 -8.54 -2.99 13.55
N ALA A 91 -8.85 -2.35 12.42
CA ALA A 91 -10.17 -1.79 12.14
C ALA A 91 -11.24 -2.85 11.82
N SER A 92 -10.85 -3.92 11.11
CA SER A 92 -11.80 -4.76 10.36
C SER A 92 -11.65 -6.26 10.56
N TRP A 93 -10.65 -6.71 11.33
CA TRP A 93 -10.51 -8.14 11.60
C TRP A 93 -11.69 -8.64 12.46
N PRO A 94 -12.33 -9.79 12.14
CA PRO A 94 -13.53 -10.24 12.84
C PRO A 94 -13.30 -10.52 14.33
N GLN A 95 -12.14 -11.09 14.65
CA GLN A 95 -11.78 -11.56 15.99
C GLN A 95 -11.45 -10.39 16.93
N PRO A 96 -12.15 -10.27 18.09
CA PRO A 96 -11.94 -9.19 19.05
C PRO A 96 -10.52 -9.09 19.61
N GLU A 97 -9.79 -10.19 19.70
CA GLU A 97 -8.40 -10.19 20.19
C GLU A 97 -7.40 -9.55 19.22
N ILE A 98 -7.79 -9.35 17.95
CA ILE A 98 -7.03 -8.59 16.97
C ILE A 98 -7.61 -7.18 16.82
N ARG A 99 -8.93 -7.03 16.90
CA ARG A 99 -9.60 -5.78 16.57
C ARG A 99 -9.39 -4.73 17.68
N ASP A 100 -8.90 -3.57 17.29
CA ASP A 100 -8.75 -2.39 18.15
C ASP A 100 -9.01 -1.13 17.31
N PRO A 101 -10.27 -0.72 17.16
CA PRO A 101 -10.62 0.36 16.26
C PRO A 101 -10.15 1.74 16.74
N LYS A 102 -9.98 1.95 18.06
CA LYS A 102 -9.40 3.19 18.59
C LYS A 102 -7.94 3.34 18.16
N ARG A 103 -7.16 2.26 18.32
CA ARG A 103 -5.77 2.24 17.87
C ARG A 103 -5.67 2.30 16.35
N ALA A 104 -6.61 1.69 15.62
CA ALA A 104 -6.69 1.79 14.17
C ALA A 104 -6.81 3.25 13.71
N LEU A 105 -7.70 4.05 14.31
CA LEU A 105 -7.87 5.47 13.99
C LEU A 105 -6.61 6.30 14.26
N GLN A 106 -5.90 6.00 15.36
CA GLN A 106 -4.64 6.69 15.69
C GLN A 106 -3.55 6.39 14.65
N LEU A 107 -3.38 5.10 14.30
CA LEU A 107 -2.38 4.65 13.34
C LEU A 107 -2.68 5.12 11.92
N GLU A 108 -3.96 5.06 11.49
CA GLU A 108 -4.39 5.60 10.19
C GLU A 108 -4.08 7.09 10.09
N LYS A 109 -4.44 7.88 11.11
CA LYS A 109 -4.18 9.33 11.12
C LYS A 109 -2.68 9.62 10.98
N LYS A 110 -1.83 8.87 11.69
CA LYS A 110 -0.37 9.00 11.63
C LYS A 110 0.17 8.61 10.24
N ALA A 111 -0.30 7.50 9.68
CA ALA A 111 0.10 7.03 8.36
C ALA A 111 -0.27 8.03 7.25
N VAL A 112 -1.50 8.56 7.27
CA VAL A 112 -1.97 9.56 6.29
C VAL A 112 -1.22 10.88 6.42
N ALA A 113 -0.94 11.34 7.64
CA ALA A 113 -0.10 12.52 7.86
C ALA A 113 1.32 12.35 7.29
N ASN A 114 1.84 11.11 7.29
CA ASN A 114 3.13 10.74 6.69
C ASN A 114 3.04 10.34 5.20
N GLY A 115 1.90 10.63 4.56
CA GLY A 115 1.71 10.45 3.12
C GLY A 115 1.32 9.05 2.65
N VAL A 116 0.94 8.14 3.56
CA VAL A 116 0.50 6.77 3.23
C VAL A 116 -1.02 6.69 3.29
N GLY A 117 -1.66 6.09 2.28
CA GLY A 117 -3.13 5.95 2.28
C GLY A 117 -3.87 7.26 2.04
N ILE A 118 -3.24 8.22 1.35
CA ILE A 118 -3.91 9.45 0.89
C ILE A 118 -5.02 9.13 -0.13
N ASP A 119 -4.94 7.98 -0.78
CA ASP A 119 -5.98 7.43 -1.65
C ASP A 119 -7.27 7.06 -0.85
N PRO A 120 -8.36 6.60 -1.51
CA PRO A 120 -9.60 6.23 -0.84
C PRO A 120 -9.45 5.26 0.34
N THR A 121 -8.40 4.45 0.36
CA THR A 121 -8.22 3.39 1.36
C THR A 121 -8.06 3.93 2.78
N GLY A 122 -7.33 5.03 2.97
CA GLY A 122 -7.21 5.63 4.31
C GLY A 122 -8.59 5.96 4.89
N LEU A 123 -9.49 6.48 4.04
CA LEU A 123 -10.88 6.74 4.40
C LEU A 123 -11.68 5.45 4.61
N GLU A 124 -11.45 4.40 3.81
CA GLU A 124 -12.10 3.09 4.02
C GLU A 124 -11.73 2.47 5.37
N ILE A 125 -10.45 2.56 5.76
CA ILE A 125 -9.95 2.10 7.07
C ILE A 125 -10.57 2.92 8.20
N ARG A 126 -10.58 4.25 8.06
CA ARG A 126 -11.21 5.14 9.03
C ARG A 126 -12.69 4.80 9.20
N ALA A 127 -13.44 4.64 8.11
CA ALA A 127 -14.87 4.33 8.15
C ALA A 127 -15.14 2.97 8.81
N ALA A 128 -14.31 1.96 8.52
CA ALA A 128 -14.42 0.65 9.18
C ALA A 128 -14.17 0.73 10.68
N ALA A 129 -13.15 1.50 11.11
CA ALA A 129 -12.85 1.71 12.52
C ALA A 129 -13.96 2.51 13.23
N GLU A 130 -14.49 3.57 12.61
CA GLU A 130 -15.64 4.33 13.12
C GLU A 130 -16.87 3.44 13.31
N ALA A 131 -17.18 2.59 12.32
CA ALA A 131 -18.29 1.65 12.43
C ALA A 131 -18.06 0.59 13.51
N ALA A 132 -16.82 0.12 13.70
CA ALA A 132 -16.47 -0.84 14.74
C ALA A 132 -16.57 -0.24 16.16
N GLU A 133 -16.42 1.07 16.31
CA GLU A 133 -16.69 1.83 17.54
C GLU A 133 -18.19 2.16 17.72
N GLY A 134 -19.05 1.81 16.76
CA GLY A 134 -20.47 2.15 16.78
C GLY A 134 -20.81 3.55 16.26
N ASN A 135 -19.83 4.32 15.78
CA ASN A 135 -20.05 5.61 15.12
C ASN A 135 -20.47 5.41 13.65
N PHE A 136 -21.67 4.90 13.44
CA PHE A 136 -22.18 4.61 12.09
C PHE A 136 -22.46 5.86 11.26
N LEU A 137 -22.84 6.98 11.89
CA LEU A 137 -23.05 8.24 11.18
C LEU A 137 -21.74 8.76 10.59
N GLY A 138 -20.66 8.78 11.38
CA GLY A 138 -19.32 9.10 10.92
C GLY A 138 -18.84 8.15 9.82
N ALA A 139 -18.98 6.83 10.04
CA ALA A 139 -18.58 5.83 9.06
C ALA A 139 -19.29 6.00 7.70
N VAL A 140 -20.58 6.35 7.71
CA VAL A 140 -21.35 6.62 6.49
C VAL A 140 -20.84 7.87 5.76
N ASP A 141 -20.51 8.95 6.48
CA ASP A 141 -19.92 10.15 5.87
C ASP A 141 -18.54 9.86 5.28
N THR A 142 -17.67 9.24 6.07
CA THR A 142 -16.30 8.88 5.68
C THR A 142 -16.29 7.94 4.47
N GLU A 143 -17.13 6.89 4.43
CA GLU A 143 -17.21 5.98 3.28
C GLU A 143 -17.78 6.66 2.03
N ARG A 144 -18.65 7.67 2.16
CA ARG A 144 -19.12 8.49 1.00
C ARG A 144 -17.97 9.31 0.41
N ARG A 145 -17.12 9.88 1.25
CA ARG A 145 -15.91 10.61 0.81
C ARG A 145 -14.92 9.66 0.12
N ALA A 146 -14.72 8.46 0.67
CA ALA A 146 -13.94 7.39 0.04
C ALA A 146 -14.51 7.06 -1.35
N LEU A 147 -15.82 6.85 -1.46
CA LEU A 147 -16.52 6.57 -2.72
C LEU A 147 -16.36 7.67 -3.76
N ALA A 148 -16.47 8.94 -3.35
CA ALA A 148 -16.27 10.06 -4.26
C ALA A 148 -14.84 10.08 -4.82
N ARG A 149 -13.84 9.90 -3.94
CA ARG A 149 -12.43 9.85 -4.34
C ARG A 149 -12.11 8.65 -5.22
N ALA A 150 -12.65 7.47 -4.89
CA ALA A 150 -12.47 6.25 -5.68
C ALA A 150 -13.05 6.39 -7.10
N ARG A 151 -14.23 7.02 -7.24
CA ARG A 151 -14.80 7.33 -8.56
C ARG A 151 -13.94 8.29 -9.37
N ALA A 152 -13.39 9.32 -8.71
CA ALA A 152 -12.50 10.28 -9.37
C ALA A 152 -11.18 9.64 -9.88
N LEU A 153 -10.83 8.46 -9.37
CA LEU A 153 -9.67 7.68 -9.77
C LEU A 153 -10.05 6.49 -10.69
N ASP A 154 -11.30 6.40 -11.14
CA ASP A 154 -11.84 5.29 -11.94
C ASP A 154 -11.69 3.90 -11.27
N TRP A 155 -11.71 3.85 -9.94
CA TRP A 155 -11.61 2.59 -9.19
C TRP A 155 -12.92 1.80 -9.19
N ASN A 156 -12.83 0.47 -9.04
CA ASN A 156 -13.99 -0.37 -8.78
C ASN A 156 -14.57 -0.09 -7.38
N VAL A 157 -15.74 0.54 -7.35
CA VAL A 157 -16.41 0.95 -6.10
C VAL A 157 -17.39 -0.09 -5.52
N ALA A 158 -17.44 -1.32 -6.04
CA ALA A 158 -18.41 -2.33 -5.59
C ALA A 158 -18.24 -2.68 -4.10
N ALA A 159 -17.00 -2.83 -3.64
CA ALA A 159 -16.70 -3.11 -2.23
C ALA A 159 -17.15 -1.96 -1.32
N LEU A 160 -16.83 -0.72 -1.70
CA LEU A 160 -17.21 0.48 -0.95
C LEU A 160 -18.72 0.62 -0.81
N LYS A 161 -19.48 0.36 -1.89
CA LYS A 161 -20.95 0.37 -1.84
C LYS A 161 -21.52 -0.68 -0.88
N ARG A 162 -20.92 -1.89 -0.82
CA ARG A 162 -21.35 -2.94 0.14
C ARG A 162 -21.10 -2.51 1.57
N ARG A 163 -19.94 -1.92 1.88
CA ARG A 163 -19.63 -1.39 3.22
C ARG A 163 -20.57 -0.26 3.60
N LEU A 164 -20.79 0.71 2.71
CA LEU A 164 -21.74 1.80 2.94
C LEU A 164 -23.14 1.28 3.28
N LYS A 165 -23.62 0.23 2.58
CA LYS A 165 -24.92 -0.41 2.90
C LYS A 165 -24.94 -0.97 4.32
N ARG A 166 -23.85 -1.63 4.76
CA ARG A 166 -23.76 -2.16 6.13
C ARG A 166 -23.76 -1.06 7.18
N TYR A 167 -22.96 -0.01 6.98
CA TYR A 167 -22.87 1.10 7.93
C TYR A 167 -24.22 1.81 8.09
N ARG A 168 -24.95 2.01 6.98
CA ARG A 168 -26.33 2.54 7.03
C ARG A 168 -27.31 1.68 7.81
N SER A 169 -27.05 0.37 7.90
CA SER A 169 -27.85 -0.57 8.68
C SER A 169 -27.33 -0.80 10.10
N GLY A 170 -26.40 0.03 10.59
CA GLY A 170 -25.82 -0.11 11.93
C GLY A 170 -24.96 -1.35 12.10
N LYS A 171 -24.39 -1.89 11.01
CA LYS A 171 -23.56 -3.09 11.03
C LYS A 171 -22.11 -2.76 10.67
N PRO A 172 -21.11 -3.16 11.47
CA PRO A 172 -19.71 -2.99 11.11
C PRO A 172 -19.33 -3.90 9.93
N TRP A 173 -18.22 -3.55 9.29
CA TRP A 173 -17.59 -4.38 8.25
C TRP A 173 -16.50 -5.22 8.89
N TYR A 174 -16.51 -6.52 8.56
CA TYR A 174 -15.40 -7.41 8.86
C TYR A 174 -14.93 -8.05 7.57
N GLY A 175 -13.63 -7.94 7.30
CA GLY A 175 -13.03 -8.46 6.07
C GLY A 175 -11.87 -7.61 5.60
N ASN A 176 -11.08 -8.15 4.69
CA ASN A 176 -9.83 -7.53 4.24
C ASN A 176 -10.10 -6.17 3.56
N LEU A 177 -9.51 -5.11 4.13
CA LEU A 177 -9.53 -3.75 3.57
C LEU A 177 -8.36 -3.49 2.61
N LEU A 178 -7.40 -4.41 2.52
CA LEU A 178 -6.19 -4.31 1.73
C LEU A 178 -6.22 -5.24 0.50
N ASP A 179 -7.29 -6.01 0.30
CA ASP A 179 -7.45 -6.89 -0.86
C ASP A 179 -8.03 -6.12 -2.05
N TYR A 180 -7.13 -5.46 -2.76
CA TYR A 180 -7.40 -4.95 -4.09
C TYR A 180 -7.31 -6.12 -5.06
N GLY A 181 -8.45 -6.78 -5.30
CA GLY A 181 -8.56 -7.73 -6.41
C GLY A 181 -7.93 -7.12 -7.67
N ALA A 182 -7.36 -7.97 -8.53
CA ALA A 182 -6.51 -7.70 -9.70
C ALA A 182 -6.99 -6.65 -10.75
N ALA A 183 -8.01 -5.84 -10.46
CA ALA A 183 -8.62 -4.85 -11.32
C ALA A 183 -8.50 -3.38 -10.83
N SER A 184 -7.86 -3.07 -9.69
CA SER A 184 -7.77 -1.68 -9.19
C SER A 184 -6.36 -1.08 -9.12
N VAL A 185 -5.34 -1.78 -9.62
CA VAL A 185 -4.01 -1.20 -9.85
C VAL A 185 -3.61 -1.44 -11.30
N SER A 186 -4.29 -0.77 -12.22
CA SER A 186 -3.59 -0.33 -13.42
C SER A 186 -2.99 1.02 -13.07
N PRO A 187 -1.66 1.16 -12.93
CA PRO A 187 -1.08 2.50 -12.86
C PRO A 187 -1.47 3.18 -14.17
N ALA A 188 -2.31 4.20 -14.09
CA ALA A 188 -2.56 5.07 -15.23
C ALA A 188 -1.18 5.47 -15.75
N ARG A 189 -0.82 4.98 -16.94
CA ARG A 189 0.39 5.43 -17.62
C ARG A 189 0.29 6.95 -17.66
N PRO A 190 1.29 7.71 -17.18
CA PRO A 190 1.29 9.14 -17.44
C PRO A 190 1.20 9.30 -18.95
N LYS A 191 0.17 10.00 -19.43
CA LYS A 191 0.14 10.45 -20.82
C LYS A 191 1.36 11.35 -20.98
N VAL A 192 2.44 10.79 -21.50
CA VAL A 192 3.56 11.60 -21.97
C VAL A 192 2.98 12.40 -23.12
N SER A 193 2.67 13.67 -22.85
CA SER A 193 2.48 14.64 -23.91
C SER A 193 3.79 14.68 -24.68
N ALA A 194 3.82 14.03 -25.84
CA ALA A 194 4.89 14.18 -26.79
C ALA A 194 4.92 15.66 -27.21
N GLY A 195 5.72 16.44 -26.48
CA GLY A 195 6.14 17.77 -26.88
C GLY A 195 6.82 17.63 -28.24
N ARG A 196 6.17 18.16 -29.28
CA ARG A 196 6.76 18.37 -30.59
C ARG A 196 7.88 19.40 -30.44
N ALA A 197 9.09 18.94 -30.19
CA ALA A 197 10.31 19.70 -30.42
C ALA A 197 10.93 19.21 -31.73
N ALA A 198 10.49 19.77 -32.86
CA ALA A 198 11.23 19.70 -34.11
C ALA A 198 12.00 21.01 -34.26
N GLY A 199 13.26 20.99 -33.83
CA GLY A 199 14.23 22.04 -34.11
C GLY A 199 14.56 22.06 -35.60
N SER A 200 14.24 23.17 -36.27
CA SER A 200 14.78 23.51 -37.58
C SER A 200 16.12 24.23 -37.39
N VAL A 201 17.21 23.46 -37.38
CA VAL A 201 18.57 24.01 -37.55
C VAL A 201 18.74 24.32 -39.04
N ARG A 202 18.65 25.60 -39.40
CA ARG A 202 19.02 26.09 -40.73
C ARG A 202 20.54 26.26 -40.76
N SER A 203 21.25 25.29 -41.32
CA SER A 203 22.69 25.36 -41.59
C SER A 203 22.96 26.34 -42.74
N ALA A 204 23.67 27.42 -42.43
CA ALA A 204 24.23 28.35 -43.41
C ALA A 204 25.40 27.68 -44.15
N GLY A 205 25.21 27.41 -45.45
CA GLY A 205 26.27 26.95 -46.34
C GLY A 205 27.15 28.12 -46.81
N ARG A 206 28.41 28.15 -46.35
CA ARG A 206 29.49 28.96 -46.90
C ARG A 206 29.84 28.47 -48.30
N LYS A 207 29.78 29.37 -49.30
CA LYS A 207 30.43 29.22 -50.61
C LYS A 207 31.95 29.20 -50.42
N ARG A 208 32.62 28.15 -50.90
CA ARG A 208 34.06 28.16 -51.21
C ARG A 208 34.26 28.66 -52.65
N ARG A 209 35.37 29.36 -52.84
CA ARG A 209 35.87 29.93 -54.10
C ARG A 209 36.62 28.85 -54.90
N ASP A 210 36.67 28.97 -56.23
CA ASP A 210 37.90 29.24 -57.03
C ASP A 210 37.80 28.76 -58.51
N ALA A 211 38.62 29.42 -59.36
CA ALA A 211 38.88 29.28 -60.80
C ALA A 211 37.84 29.93 -61.75
N THR A 212 38.19 30.89 -62.61
CA THR A 212 39.38 31.02 -63.49
C THR A 212 39.87 32.46 -63.56
#